data_AF-A0A1F9EZI2-F1
#
_entry.id   AF-A0A1F9EZI2-F1
#
_cell.length_a   1.000
_cell.length_b   1.000
_cell.length_c   1.000
_cell.angle_alpha   90.00
_cell.angle_beta   90.00
_cell.angle_gamma   90.00
#
_symmetry.space_group_name_H-M   'P 1'
#
loop_
_entity.id
_entity.type
_entity.pdbx_description
1 polymer ?
#
loop_
_entity_poly.entity_id
_entity_poly.type
_entity_poly.pdbx_seq_one_letter_code
_entity_poly.pdbx_strand_id
1 'polypeptide(L)'
;MVELLKIGIVFFIVLLLTFKKVNLWIALLVGTFLLGFLFHLPFQSIGRDLFTSIIDKGTLLLLGAFIAILFFSSLLKETGRMAEILEGFRIIFKDIRVVIALIPAMIGLMSIVVVALLITFFR
;
A
#
# COMPACT_ATOMS: atom_id res chain seq x y z
N MET A 1 8.51 16.85 26.31
CA MET A 1 7.69 17.83 25.55
C MET A 1 8.35 18.26 24.25
N VAL A 2 9.61 18.70 24.25
CA VAL A 2 10.34 19.13 23.03
C VAL A 2 10.46 18.00 21.98
N GLU A 3 10.64 16.75 22.41
CA GLU A 3 10.73 15.60 21.51
C GLU A 3 9.42 15.33 20.76
N LEU A 4 8.26 15.43 21.43
CA LEU A 4 6.96 15.32 20.77
C LEU A 4 6.77 16.42 19.71
N LEU A 5 7.24 17.63 20.00
CA LEU A 5 7.15 18.73 19.02
C LEU A 5 8.01 18.45 17.79
N LYS A 6 9.23 17.92 17.99
CA LYS A 6 10.12 17.48 16.90
C LYS A 6 9.47 16.41 16.02
N ILE A 7 8.89 15.38 16.64
CA ILE A 7 8.18 14.31 15.93
C ILE A 7 6.96 14.87 15.19
N GLY A 8 6.19 15.74 15.82
CA GLY A 8 5.02 16.40 15.22
C GLY A 8 5.38 17.22 13.98
N ILE A 9 6.50 17.95 14.00
CA ILE A 9 7.00 18.72 12.85
C ILE A 9 7.35 17.78 11.69
N VAL A 10 8.10 16.70 11.94
CA VAL A 10 8.45 15.73 10.89
C VAL A 10 7.19 15.08 10.31
N PHE A 11 6.26 14.66 11.16
CA PHE A 11 5.00 14.08 10.72
C PHE A 11 4.19 15.04 9.84
N PHE A 12 4.12 16.32 10.22
CA PHE A 12 3.45 17.34 9.41
C PHE A 12 4.13 17.55 8.06
N ILE A 13 5.47 17.54 8.02
CA ILE A 13 6.24 17.63 6.77
C ILE A 13 5.94 16.42 5.86
N VAL A 14 5.96 15.21 6.40
CA VAL A 14 5.64 13.97 5.66
C VAL A 14 4.23 14.05 5.09
N LEU A 15 3.24 14.46 5.90
CA LEU A 15 1.88 14.69 5.44
C LEU A 15 1.84 15.70 4.30
N LEU A 16 2.49 16.86 4.44
CA LEU A 16 2.48 17.91 3.43
C LEU A 16 3.11 17.43 2.11
N LEU A 17 4.20 16.66 2.17
CA LEU A 17 4.81 15.99 1.01
C LEU A 17 3.83 15.02 0.34
N THR A 18 3.14 14.18 1.12
CA THR A 18 2.13 13.26 0.61
C THR A 18 0.93 13.99 -0.01
N PHE A 19 0.45 15.08 0.61
CA PHE A 19 -0.61 15.93 0.06
C PHE A 19 -0.21 16.59 -1.26
N LYS A 20 1.07 16.90 -1.44
CA LYS A 20 1.63 17.40 -2.71
C LYS A 20 1.79 16.32 -3.79
N LYS A 21 1.25 15.11 -3.59
CA LYS A 21 1.39 13.96 -4.48
C LYS A 21 2.83 13.50 -4.69
N VAL A 22 3.73 13.81 -3.75
CA VAL A 22 5.07 13.21 -3.75
C VAL A 22 4.91 11.72 -3.43
N ASN A 23 5.67 10.88 -4.13
CA ASN A 23 5.66 9.44 -3.88
C ASN A 23 5.90 9.15 -2.39
N LEU A 24 5.06 8.29 -1.80
CA LEU A 24 5.10 7.97 -0.37
C LEU A 24 6.50 7.51 0.06
N TRP A 25 7.19 6.74 -0.77
CA TRP A 25 8.54 6.27 -0.48
C TRP A 25 9.52 7.44 -0.30
N ILE A 26 9.43 8.49 -1.11
CA ILE A 26 10.28 9.69 -1.00
C ILE A 26 9.92 10.45 0.28
N ALA A 27 8.63 10.62 0.56
CA ALA A 27 8.16 11.32 1.75
C ALA A 27 8.67 10.65 3.04
N LEU A 28 8.62 9.31 3.11
CA LEU A 28 9.16 8.53 4.22
C LEU A 28 10.68 8.64 4.32
N LEU A 29 11.40 8.59 3.19
CA LEU A 29 12.86 8.71 3.16
C LEU A 29 13.32 10.07 3.70
N VAL A 30 12.65 11.15 3.27
CA VAL A 30 12.86 12.50 3.78
C VAL A 30 12.54 12.58 5.28
N GLY A 31 11.44 11.95 5.71
CA GLY A 31 11.07 11.86 7.13
C GLY A 31 12.14 11.20 7.99
N THR A 32 12.71 10.07 7.53
CA THR A 32 13.79 9.36 8.23
C THR A 32 15.05 10.21 8.34
N PHE A 33 15.45 10.90 7.27
CA PHE A 33 16.59 11.83 7.32
C PHE A 33 16.34 13.03 8.23
N LEU A 34 15.14 13.61 8.19
CA LEU A 34 14.76 14.71 9.07
C LEU A 34 14.77 14.31 10.54
N LEU A 35 14.23 13.13 10.88
CA LEU A 35 14.29 12.58 12.23
C LEU A 35 15.74 12.35 12.66
N GLY A 36 16.54 11.70 11.81
CA GLY A 36 17.95 11.48 12.07
C GLY A 36 18.72 12.77 12.36
N PHE A 37 18.46 13.82 11.56
CA PHE A 37 19.05 15.13 11.76
C PHE A 37 18.58 15.80 13.07
N LEU A 38 17.27 15.79 13.34
CA LEU A 38 16.66 16.51 14.46
C LEU A 38 16.95 15.86 15.83
N PHE A 39 17.24 14.55 15.82
CA PHE A 39 17.67 13.76 16.98
C PHE A 39 19.21 13.56 17.05
N HIS A 40 19.98 14.17 16.14
CA HIS A 40 21.45 14.07 16.09
C HIS A 40 21.95 12.62 16.02
N LEU A 41 21.23 11.76 15.31
CA LEU A 41 21.64 10.38 15.09
C LEU A 41 22.83 10.34 14.12
N PRO A 42 23.84 9.49 14.38
CA PRO A 42 24.96 9.34 13.46
C PRO A 42 24.43 8.78 12.13
N PHE A 43 24.89 9.35 11.02
CA PHE A 43 24.51 8.92 9.67
C PHE A 43 24.71 7.42 9.43
N GLN A 44 25.70 6.82 10.10
CA GLN A 44 25.97 5.39 10.09
C GLN A 44 24.84 4.57 10.71
N SER A 45 24.21 5.06 11.79
CA SER A 45 23.05 4.39 12.40
C SER A 45 21.86 4.46 11.47
N ILE A 46 21.56 5.63 10.89
CA ILE A 46 20.43 5.78 9.96
C ILE A 46 20.56 4.81 8.77
N GLY A 47 21.75 4.73 8.17
CA GLY A 47 22.02 3.79 7.09
C GLY A 47 21.84 2.34 7.56
N ARG A 48 22.45 1.96 8.69
CA ARG A 48 22.32 0.62 9.26
C ARG A 48 20.87 0.25 9.53
N ASP A 49 20.11 1.14 10.16
CA ASP A 49 18.71 0.94 10.54
C ASP A 49 17.83 0.75 9.30
N LEU A 50 18.08 1.51 8.22
CA LEU A 50 17.44 1.31 6.93
C LEU A 50 17.75 -0.07 6.35
N PHE A 51 19.02 -0.47 6.31
CA PHE A 51 19.42 -1.78 5.79
C PHE A 51 18.86 -2.94 6.62
N THR A 52 18.91 -2.85 7.94
CA THR A 52 18.34 -3.88 8.83
C THR A 52 16.84 -3.95 8.71
N SER A 53 16.14 -2.83 8.48
CA SER A 53 14.69 -2.82 8.27
C SER A 53 14.28 -3.49 6.96
N ILE A 54 15.12 -3.42 5.92
CA ILE A 54 14.86 -4.09 4.63
C ILE A 54 15.02 -5.62 4.77
N ILE A 55 16.03 -6.06 5.51
CA ILE A 55 16.34 -7.49 5.71
C ILE A 55 15.56 -8.08 6.89
N ASP A 56 14.80 -7.26 7.61
CA ASP A 56 13.98 -7.73 8.72
C ASP A 56 12.98 -8.80 8.27
N LYS A 57 12.82 -9.83 9.09
CA LYS A 57 11.95 -10.97 8.79
C LYS A 57 10.51 -10.53 8.58
N GLY A 58 10.03 -9.55 9.35
CA GLY A 58 8.68 -9.01 9.20
C GLY A 58 8.50 -8.31 7.86
N THR A 59 9.44 -7.46 7.49
CA THR A 59 9.43 -6.77 6.18
C THR A 59 9.46 -7.75 5.02
N LEU A 60 10.36 -8.74 5.05
CA LEU A 60 10.47 -9.75 4.00
C LEU A 60 9.22 -10.64 3.91
N LEU A 61 8.63 -11.02 5.05
CA LEU A 61 7.40 -11.81 5.09
C LEU A 61 6.23 -11.02 4.47
N LEU A 62 6.09 -9.75 4.84
CA LEU A 62 5.08 -8.86 4.27
C LEU A 62 5.29 -8.68 2.77
N LEU A 63 6.52 -8.43 2.35
CA LEU A 63 6.84 -8.27 0.93
C LEU A 63 6.55 -9.55 0.15
N GLY A 64 6.94 -10.71 0.67
CA GLY A 64 6.65 -12.02 0.09
C GLY A 64 5.15 -12.29 0.00
N ALA A 65 4.39 -12.01 1.06
CA ALA A 65 2.93 -12.13 1.06
C ALA A 65 2.30 -11.21 0.01
N PHE A 66 2.76 -9.97 -0.11
CA PHE A 66 2.29 -9.03 -1.13
C PHE A 66 2.57 -9.55 -2.54
N ILE A 67 3.79 -10.04 -2.80
CA ILE A 67 4.15 -10.62 -4.10
C ILE A 67 3.28 -11.85 -4.39
N ALA A 68 3.06 -12.72 -3.42
CA ALA A 68 2.22 -13.91 -3.58
C ALA A 68 0.77 -13.54 -3.89
N ILE A 69 0.20 -12.57 -3.18
CA ILE A 69 -1.17 -12.07 -3.43
C ILE A 69 -1.27 -11.46 -4.82
N LEU A 70 -0.30 -10.63 -5.22
CA LEU A 70 -0.27 -10.01 -6.54
C LEU A 70 -0.14 -11.07 -7.65
N PHE A 71 0.76 -12.03 -7.47
CA PHE A 71 0.97 -13.13 -8.39
C PHE A 71 -0.30 -13.97 -8.54
N PHE A 72 -0.92 -14.37 -7.43
CA PHE A 72 -2.17 -15.10 -7.42
C PHE A 72 -3.32 -14.32 -8.09
N SER A 73 -3.43 -13.03 -7.80
CA SER A 73 -4.38 -12.13 -8.47
C SER A 73 -4.15 -12.09 -9.98
N SER A 74 -2.90 -12.01 -10.44
CA SER A 74 -2.59 -12.01 -11.87
C SER A 74 -2.92 -13.34 -12.52
N LEU A 75 -2.57 -14.47 -11.87
CA LEU A 75 -2.90 -15.81 -12.36
C LEU A 75 -4.41 -16.01 -12.52
N LEU A 76 -5.21 -15.60 -11.54
CA LEU A 76 -6.68 -15.72 -11.63
C LEU A 76 -7.28 -14.86 -12.75
N LYS A 77 -6.67 -13.72 -13.05
CA LYS A 77 -7.07 -12.85 -14.16
C LYS A 77 -6.69 -13.45 -15.51
N GLU A 78 -5.46 -13.93 -15.67
CA GLU A 78 -4.97 -14.51 -16.94
C GLU A 78 -5.65 -15.84 -17.27
N THR A 79 -5.94 -16.67 -16.27
CA THR A 79 -6.58 -17.97 -16.49
C THR A 79 -8.08 -17.88 -16.74
N GLY A 80 -8.68 -16.69 -16.77
CA GLY A 80 -10.12 -16.51 -16.93
C GLY A 80 -10.95 -16.96 -15.73
N ARG A 81 -10.33 -17.59 -14.72
CA ARG A 81 -11.00 -18.10 -13.51
C ARG A 81 -11.69 -17.02 -12.70
N MET A 82 -11.19 -15.79 -12.76
CA MET A 82 -11.88 -14.65 -12.16
C MET A 82 -13.26 -14.42 -12.81
N ALA A 83 -13.38 -14.59 -14.13
CA ALA A 83 -14.66 -14.45 -14.83
C ALA A 83 -15.63 -15.59 -14.49
N GLU A 84 -15.13 -16.84 -14.37
CA GLU A 84 -15.94 -17.99 -13.97
C GLU A 84 -16.51 -17.84 -12.55
N ILE A 85 -15.70 -17.35 -11.60
CA ILE A 85 -16.16 -17.07 -10.23
C ILE A 85 -17.27 -16.02 -10.24
N LEU A 86 -17.11 -14.96 -11.04
CA LEU A 86 -18.12 -13.90 -11.17
C LEU A 86 -19.40 -14.39 -11.84
N GLU A 87 -19.30 -15.27 -12.83
CA GLU A 87 -20.45 -15.86 -13.51
C GLU A 87 -21.22 -16.82 -12.61
N GLY A 88 -20.53 -17.65 -11.81
CA GLY A 88 -21.14 -18.47 -10.77
C GLY A 88 -21.90 -17.64 -9.73
N PHE A 89 -21.34 -16.50 -9.33
CA PHE A 89 -22.03 -15.55 -8.44
C PHE A 89 -23.27 -14.91 -9.10
N ARG A 90 -23.21 -14.59 -10.40
CA ARG A 90 -24.33 -14.03 -11.17
C ARG A 90 -25.51 -15.01 -11.26
N ILE A 91 -25.25 -16.32 -11.29
CA ILE A 91 -26.30 -17.35 -11.29
C ILE A 91 -27.02 -17.41 -9.94
N ILE A 92 -26.30 -17.18 -8.83
CA ILE A 92 -26.87 -17.18 -7.47
C ILE A 92 -27.65 -15.89 -7.19
N PHE A 93 -27.13 -14.73 -7.61
CA PHE A 93 -27.77 -13.44 -7.40
C PHE A 93 -28.52 -12.96 -8.66
N LYS A 94 -29.84 -13.18 -8.65
CA LYS A 94 -30.77 -12.80 -9.74
C LYS A 94 -30.82 -11.29 -10.04
N ASP A 95 -30.38 -10.45 -9.11
CA ASP A 95 -30.41 -8.98 -9.23
C ASP A 95 -29.11 -8.41 -9.80
N ILE A 96 -29.17 -7.90 -11.03
CA ILE A 96 -28.03 -7.33 -11.76
C ILE A 96 -27.38 -6.14 -11.03
N ARG A 97 -28.13 -5.42 -10.20
CA ARG A 97 -27.63 -4.30 -9.38
C ARG A 97 -26.62 -4.77 -8.32
N VAL A 98 -26.84 -5.95 -7.74
CA VAL A 98 -25.91 -6.56 -6.78
C VAL A 98 -24.64 -7.01 -7.51
N VAL A 99 -24.80 -7.65 -8.68
CA VAL A 99 -23.67 -8.14 -9.49
C VAL A 99 -22.75 -6.99 -9.95
N ILE A 100 -23.32 -5.85 -10.39
CA ILE A 100 -22.56 -4.67 -10.80
C ILE A 100 -21.78 -4.05 -9.62
N ALA A 101 -22.31 -4.10 -8.40
CA ALA A 101 -21.60 -3.65 -7.20
C ALA A 101 -20.55 -4.67 -6.70
N LEU A 102 -20.80 -5.96 -6.91
CA LEU A 102 -19.95 -7.05 -6.44
C LEU A 102 -18.68 -7.20 -7.26
N ILE A 103 -18.71 -6.96 -8.58
CA ILE A 103 -17.53 -7.10 -9.46
C ILE A 103 -16.38 -6.17 -9.01
N PRO A 104 -16.58 -4.85 -8.86
CA PRO A 104 -15.54 -3.95 -8.35
C PRO A 104 -15.16 -4.28 -6.91
N ALA A 105 -16.12 -4.70 -6.09
CA ALA A 105 -15.86 -5.07 -4.70
C ALA A 105 -15.01 -6.34 -4.60
N MET A 106 -15.22 -7.40 -5.38
CA MET A 106 -14.40 -8.60 -5.34
C MET A 106 -12.99 -8.34 -5.90
N ILE A 107 -12.88 -7.58 -6.97
CA ILE A 107 -11.58 -7.21 -7.54
C ILE A 107 -10.83 -6.24 -6.59
N GLY A 108 -11.55 -5.33 -5.94
CA GLY A 108 -11.02 -4.37 -4.97
C GLY A 108 -10.72 -4.96 -3.59
N LEU A 109 -11.48 -5.94 -3.14
CA LEU A 109 -11.23 -6.69 -1.90
C LEU A 109 -10.02 -7.62 -2.04
N MET A 110 -9.70 -8.09 -3.25
CA MET A 110 -8.48 -8.89 -3.50
C MET A 110 -7.19 -8.08 -3.36
N SER A 111 -7.22 -6.75 -3.57
CA SER A 111 -6.04 -5.90 -3.37
C SER A 111 -6.45 -4.44 -3.27
N ILE A 112 -5.98 -3.78 -2.22
CA ILE A 112 -6.16 -2.34 -1.99
C ILE A 112 -5.65 -1.50 -3.18
N VAL A 113 -4.72 -2.05 -3.98
CA VAL A 113 -4.17 -1.43 -5.19
C VAL A 113 -5.22 -1.31 -6.30
N VAL A 114 -6.14 -2.28 -6.41
CA VAL A 114 -7.16 -2.25 -7.48
C VAL A 114 -8.27 -1.24 -7.18
N VAL A 115 -8.65 -1.07 -5.90
CA VAL A 115 -9.57 -0.01 -5.48
C VAL A 115 -9.02 1.37 -5.83
N ALA A 116 -7.73 1.62 -5.54
CA ALA A 116 -7.08 2.87 -5.86
C ALA A 116 -7.04 3.16 -7.38
N LEU A 117 -6.84 2.12 -8.19
CA LEU A 117 -6.80 2.23 -9.64
C LEU A 117 -8.19 2.47 -10.24
N LEU A 118 -9.23 1.82 -9.71
CA LEU A 118 -10.63 2.08 -10.06
C LEU A 118 -11.05 3.51 -9.74
N ILE A 119 -10.75 4.00 -8.54
CA ILE A 119 -11.08 5.40 -8.14
C ILE A 119 -10.35 6.42 -9.03
N THR A 120 -9.15 6.10 -9.50
CA THR A 120 -8.37 6.98 -10.39
C THR A 120 -8.88 6.94 -11.84
N PHE A 121 -9.44 5.83 -12.30
CA PHE A 121 -9.95 5.68 -13.68
C PHE A 121 -11.38 6.24 -13.87
N PHE A 122 -12.14 6.40 -12.77
CA PHE A 122 -13.48 7.00 -12.76
C PHE A 122 -13.48 8.51 -12.45
N ARG A 123 -12.34 9.20 -12.61
CA ARG A 123 -12.22 10.65 -12.41
C ARG A 123 -11.83 11.41 -13.67
#